data_AF-A0A1V5WXM5-F1
#
_entry.id   AF-A0A1V5WXM5-F1
#
_cell.length_a   1.000
_cell.length_b   1.000
_cell.length_c   1.000
_cell.angle_alpha   90.00
_cell.angle_beta   90.00
_cell.angle_gamma   90.00
#
_symmetry.space_group_name_H-M   'P 1'
#
loop_
_entity.id
_entity.type
_entity.pdbx_description
1 polymer ?
#
loop_
_entity_poly.entity_id
_entity_poly.type
_entity_poly.pdbx_seq_one_letter_code
_entity_poly.pdbx_strand_id
1 'polypeptide(L)'
;MDRKYKILIGITYLALAGCSGTTDVLEGPDSNEGTVVSQNSAVSDCGGFTSSGQQASNYCDAEKLLWSFDKAAGVLSLVNTRVVLNCCGEHSFDVVRGTTGVYDALETDTVGGQMGRCRCMCSLDFRTEIKDVSSTSIDLVLRRHITDEGAAKEIWAGTLDLRTATGEVIIDGTPVEFGCKDQGTER
;
A
#
# COMPACT_ATOMS: atom_id res chain seq x y z
N MET A 1 -29.18 -79.70 -23.35
CA MET A 1 -28.79 -78.79 -24.45
C MET A 1 -28.73 -77.38 -23.88
N ASP A 2 -27.84 -77.12 -22.92
CA ASP A 2 -26.48 -76.60 -23.17
C ASP A 2 -26.45 -75.28 -23.94
N ARG A 3 -26.52 -74.17 -23.20
CA ARG A 3 -25.77 -72.95 -23.55
C ARG A 3 -25.07 -72.43 -22.31
N LYS A 4 -23.75 -72.67 -22.30
CA LYS A 4 -22.79 -72.29 -21.27
C LYS A 4 -22.54 -70.78 -21.35
N TYR A 5 -22.78 -70.08 -20.26
CA TYR A 5 -22.24 -68.74 -20.02
C TYR A 5 -20.76 -68.88 -19.65
N LYS A 6 -19.88 -68.13 -20.33
CA LYS A 6 -18.51 -67.88 -19.88
C LYS A 6 -18.22 -66.40 -20.08
N ILE A 7 -18.40 -65.64 -19.00
CA ILE A 7 -17.87 -64.30 -18.83
C ILE A 7 -16.43 -64.49 -18.36
N LEU A 8 -15.45 -64.18 -19.22
CA LEU A 8 -14.05 -64.07 -18.84
C LEU A 8 -13.74 -62.57 -18.67
N ILE A 9 -13.64 -62.13 -17.42
CA ILE A 9 -13.07 -60.83 -17.06
C ILE A 9 -11.56 -61.06 -16.96
N GLY A 10 -10.83 -60.57 -17.96
CA GLY A 10 -9.38 -60.52 -17.95
C GLY A 10 -8.90 -59.40 -17.03
N ILE A 11 -8.28 -59.76 -15.92
CA ILE A 11 -7.48 -58.86 -15.09
C ILE A 11 -6.06 -58.91 -15.65
N THR A 12 -5.65 -57.84 -16.33
CA THR A 12 -4.25 -57.64 -16.72
C THR A 12 -3.70 -56.48 -15.91
N TYR A 13 -2.78 -56.79 -14.99
CA TYR A 13 -1.94 -55.82 -14.31
C TYR A 13 -0.90 -55.26 -15.31
N LEU A 14 -0.79 -53.94 -15.40
CA LEU A 14 0.35 -53.26 -16.01
C LEU A 14 1.01 -52.33 -14.99
N ALA A 15 2.33 -52.36 -14.98
CA ALA A 15 3.20 -51.90 -13.91
C ALA A 15 3.57 -50.41 -13.98
N LEU A 16 3.83 -49.85 -12.79
CA LEU A 16 4.89 -48.89 -12.40
C LEU A 16 5.33 -47.81 -13.40
N ALA A 17 5.02 -46.56 -13.07
CA ALA A 17 5.99 -45.46 -13.06
C ALA A 17 5.48 -44.37 -12.10
N GLY A 18 6.22 -44.17 -11.01
CA GLY A 18 6.02 -43.02 -10.15
C GLY A 18 6.43 -41.74 -10.88
N CYS A 19 5.50 -40.79 -10.96
CA CYS A 19 5.84 -39.38 -11.04
C CYS A 19 5.16 -38.74 -9.84
N SER A 20 5.95 -38.47 -8.81
CA SER A 20 5.65 -37.45 -7.83
C SER A 20 5.53 -36.14 -8.60
N GLY A 21 4.32 -35.80 -9.01
CA GLY A 21 4.00 -34.44 -9.42
C GLY A 21 3.96 -33.62 -8.15
N THR A 22 5.12 -33.13 -7.71
CA THR A 22 5.19 -31.91 -6.93
C THR A 22 4.34 -30.88 -7.65
N THR A 23 3.25 -30.48 -7.02
CA THR A 23 2.65 -29.19 -7.30
C THR A 23 3.75 -28.16 -7.07
N ASP A 24 4.43 -27.75 -8.14
CA ASP A 24 5.07 -26.44 -8.18
C ASP A 24 3.92 -25.43 -8.11
N VAL A 25 3.39 -25.26 -6.91
CA VAL A 25 2.83 -23.99 -6.49
C VAL A 25 4.01 -23.05 -6.60
N LEU A 26 4.04 -22.28 -7.68
CA LEU A 26 4.82 -21.06 -7.71
C LEU A 26 4.32 -20.24 -6.53
N GLU A 27 5.03 -20.34 -5.41
CA GLU A 27 4.90 -19.44 -4.27
C GLU A 27 5.22 -18.04 -4.78
N GLY A 28 4.19 -17.31 -5.19
CA GLY A 28 4.28 -15.87 -5.32
C GLY A 28 4.51 -15.28 -3.92
N PRO A 29 5.48 -14.38 -3.72
CA PRO A 29 5.61 -13.67 -2.46
C PRO A 29 4.41 -12.73 -2.29
N ASP A 30 3.96 -12.58 -1.04
CA ASP A 30 3.01 -11.58 -0.55
C ASP A 30 1.52 -11.77 -0.88
N SER A 31 0.92 -12.86 -0.41
CA SER A 31 -0.40 -12.70 0.21
C SER A 31 -0.18 -12.04 1.57
N ASN A 32 -0.35 -10.71 1.66
CA ASN A 32 -0.40 -10.01 2.93
C ASN A 32 -1.54 -10.61 3.78
N GLU A 33 -1.22 -11.56 4.66
CA GLU A 33 -2.17 -12.05 5.65
C GLU A 33 -2.48 -10.91 6.62
N GLY A 34 -3.67 -10.31 6.48
CA GLY A 34 -4.08 -9.19 7.29
C GLY A 34 -5.44 -8.65 6.92
N THR A 35 -5.88 -7.66 7.70
CA THR A 35 -7.17 -7.00 7.51
C THR A 35 -6.93 -5.61 6.96
N VAL A 36 -7.62 -5.22 5.88
CA VAL A 36 -7.64 -3.82 5.42
C VAL A 36 -8.35 -2.98 6.48
N VAL A 37 -7.66 -1.95 6.97
CA VAL A 37 -8.13 -1.07 8.06
C VAL A 37 -8.20 0.40 7.65
N SER A 38 -7.75 0.74 6.44
CA SER A 38 -7.87 2.08 5.86
C SER A 38 -9.33 2.47 5.61
N GLN A 39 -9.64 3.73 5.90
CA GLN A 39 -10.92 4.38 5.62
C GLN A 39 -10.68 5.82 5.18
N ASN A 40 -11.66 6.41 4.50
CA ASN A 40 -11.61 7.81 4.06
C ASN A 40 -10.32 8.16 3.27
N SER A 41 -9.73 7.18 2.59
CA SER A 41 -8.52 7.38 1.79
C SER A 41 -8.77 8.37 0.65
N ALA A 42 -7.81 9.25 0.42
CA ALA A 42 -7.84 10.16 -0.71
C ALA A 42 -6.42 10.53 -1.15
N VAL A 43 -6.29 10.94 -2.41
CA VAL A 43 -5.06 11.46 -2.99
C VAL A 43 -5.35 12.85 -3.54
N SER A 44 -4.45 13.82 -3.32
CA SER A 44 -4.60 15.17 -3.85
C SER A 44 -3.96 15.28 -5.23
N ASP A 45 -4.57 16.02 -6.15
CA ASP A 45 -4.01 16.19 -7.51
C ASP A 45 -2.79 17.14 -7.58
N CYS A 46 -2.58 18.00 -6.58
CA CYS A 46 -1.50 19.01 -6.52
C CYS A 46 -1.04 19.34 -5.08
N GLY A 47 -1.11 18.38 -4.16
CA GLY A 47 -0.88 18.59 -2.72
C GLY A 47 -2.07 19.24 -2.02
N GLY A 48 -1.91 19.57 -0.74
CA GLY A 48 -2.85 20.37 0.03
C GLY A 48 -3.65 19.62 1.09
N PHE A 49 -3.37 18.33 1.33
CA PHE A 49 -3.88 17.70 2.56
C PHE A 49 -3.02 18.16 3.72
N THR A 50 -3.52 19.15 4.45
CA THR A 50 -2.98 19.54 5.74
C THR A 50 -4.07 19.38 6.79
N SER A 51 -3.67 19.11 8.03
CA SER A 51 -4.59 19.04 9.16
C SER A 51 -5.36 20.35 9.41
N SER A 52 -4.90 21.47 8.82
CA SER A 52 -5.50 22.81 8.94
C SER A 52 -6.08 23.37 7.63
N GLY A 53 -5.99 22.66 6.50
CA GLY A 53 -6.41 23.18 5.19
C GLY A 53 -5.51 24.25 4.56
N GLN A 54 -4.32 24.51 5.12
CA GLN A 54 -3.29 25.36 4.51
C GLN A 54 -1.95 24.61 4.39
N GLN A 55 -1.43 24.54 3.16
CA GLN A 55 -0.12 23.96 2.84
C GLN A 55 1.00 24.76 3.52
N ALA A 56 1.88 24.06 4.24
CA ALA A 56 2.98 24.71 4.96
C ALA A 56 3.96 25.39 4.00
N SER A 57 4.61 26.47 4.45
CA SER A 57 5.57 27.24 3.64
C SER A 57 6.87 26.49 3.32
N ASN A 58 7.04 25.28 3.85
CA ASN A 58 8.18 24.38 3.66
C ASN A 58 7.72 23.04 3.07
N TYR A 59 6.59 23.04 2.36
CA TYR A 59 6.03 21.82 1.80
C TYR A 59 7.01 21.21 0.79
N CYS A 60 7.67 22.03 -0.03
CA CYS A 60 8.62 21.54 -1.03
C CYS A 60 9.99 21.10 -0.48
N ASP A 61 10.25 21.28 0.81
CA ASP A 61 11.55 20.96 1.42
C ASP A 61 11.74 19.44 1.65
N ALA A 62 10.66 18.69 1.90
CA ALA A 62 10.74 17.28 2.29
C ALA A 62 9.44 16.50 2.06
N GLU A 63 9.56 15.18 1.91
CA GLU A 63 8.46 14.20 1.90
C GLU A 63 8.27 13.83 3.34
N LYS A 64 7.03 13.94 3.80
CA LYS A 64 6.75 13.82 5.23
C LYS A 64 5.53 12.98 5.46
N LEU A 65 5.66 12.02 6.37
CA LEU A 65 4.51 11.35 6.97
C LEU A 65 4.07 12.15 8.20
N LEU A 66 2.96 12.86 8.04
CA LEU A 66 2.25 13.53 9.12
C LEU A 66 1.23 12.57 9.72
N TRP A 67 1.08 12.57 11.03
CA TRP A 67 0.07 11.75 11.68
C TRP A 67 -0.58 12.45 12.87
N SER A 68 -1.84 12.11 13.12
CA SER A 68 -2.59 12.56 14.28
C SER A 68 -3.48 11.45 14.81
N PHE A 69 -3.56 11.32 16.14
CA PHE A 69 -4.34 10.31 16.83
C PHE A 69 -5.40 10.96 17.72
N ASP A 70 -6.66 10.73 17.37
CA ASP A 70 -7.78 10.99 18.26
C ASP A 70 -8.01 9.77 19.15
N LYS A 71 -7.51 9.87 20.39
CA LYS A 71 -7.64 8.80 21.39
C LYS A 71 -9.09 8.55 21.81
N ALA A 72 -9.96 9.56 21.78
CA ALA A 72 -11.35 9.40 22.18
C ALA A 72 -12.14 8.65 21.10
N ALA A 73 -11.86 8.93 19.83
CA ALA A 73 -12.46 8.24 18.70
C ALA A 73 -11.75 6.93 18.32
N GLY A 74 -10.51 6.71 18.77
CA GLY A 74 -9.68 5.58 18.36
C GLY A 74 -9.27 5.66 16.89
N VAL A 75 -9.06 6.88 16.37
CA VAL A 75 -8.78 7.14 14.95
C VAL A 75 -7.37 7.69 14.78
N LEU A 76 -6.55 7.00 13.99
CA LEU A 76 -5.25 7.48 13.53
C LEU A 76 -5.37 7.97 12.09
N SER A 77 -5.13 9.26 11.87
CA SER A 77 -5.01 9.84 10.53
C SER A 77 -3.55 9.84 10.10
N LEU A 78 -3.29 9.40 8.88
CA LEU A 78 -1.99 9.42 8.22
C LEU A 78 -2.09 10.31 6.99
N VAL A 79 -1.09 11.16 6.77
CA VAL A 79 -0.93 11.94 5.55
C VAL A 79 0.53 11.85 5.11
N ASN A 80 0.84 11.18 4.02
CA ASN A 80 2.14 11.30 3.37
C ASN A 80 2.09 12.46 2.38
N THR A 81 2.83 13.52 2.65
CA THR A 81 2.84 14.75 1.85
C THR A 81 4.03 14.81 0.92
N ARG A 82 3.86 15.46 -0.23
CA ARG A 82 4.94 15.75 -1.19
C ARG A 82 5.51 14.50 -1.85
N VAL A 83 4.65 13.57 -2.24
CA VAL A 83 5.00 12.39 -3.01
C VAL A 83 5.04 12.74 -4.50
N VAL A 84 6.20 12.64 -5.14
CA VAL A 84 6.36 13.01 -6.56
C VAL A 84 6.10 11.80 -7.46
N LEU A 85 4.98 11.82 -8.18
CA LEU A 85 4.54 10.71 -9.06
C LEU A 85 3.97 11.22 -10.38
N ASN A 86 3.70 10.31 -11.31
CA ASN A 86 3.07 10.64 -12.58
C ASN A 86 1.63 11.12 -12.36
N CYS A 87 1.27 12.30 -12.88
CA CYS A 87 -0.07 12.86 -12.67
C CYS A 87 -1.22 12.02 -13.25
N CYS A 88 -0.91 11.17 -14.24
CA CYS A 88 -1.90 10.36 -14.92
C CYS A 88 -1.88 8.92 -14.41
N GLY A 89 -1.29 8.67 -13.24
CA GLY A 89 -1.49 7.41 -12.55
C GLY A 89 -2.88 7.33 -11.92
N GLU A 90 -3.36 6.11 -11.69
CA GLU A 90 -4.40 5.92 -10.68
C GLU A 90 -3.71 5.65 -9.35
N HIS A 91 -4.05 6.46 -8.36
CA HIS A 91 -3.37 6.48 -7.07
C HIS A 91 -4.28 5.97 -5.95
N SER A 92 -3.75 5.15 -5.05
CA SER A 92 -4.47 4.72 -3.84
C SER A 92 -3.57 4.74 -2.61
N PHE A 93 -4.21 4.79 -1.43
CA PHE A 93 -3.54 4.62 -0.14
C PHE A 93 -4.32 3.64 0.72
N ASP A 94 -3.75 2.46 0.92
CA ASP A 94 -4.38 1.38 1.68
C ASP A 94 -3.52 1.00 2.87
N VAL A 95 -4.16 0.59 3.97
CA VAL A 95 -3.45 0.11 5.15
C VAL A 95 -3.97 -1.27 5.52
N VAL A 96 -3.06 -2.23 5.60
CA VAL A 96 -3.33 -3.59 6.06
C VAL A 96 -2.73 -3.76 7.45
N ARG A 97 -3.51 -4.27 8.40
CA ARG A 97 -2.99 -4.70 9.70
C ARG A 97 -2.66 -6.19 9.63
N GLY A 98 -1.37 -6.50 9.72
CA GLY A 98 -0.86 -7.87 9.76
C GLY A 98 -1.20 -8.60 11.07
N THR A 99 -1.09 -9.92 11.05
CA THR A 99 -1.36 -10.79 12.22
C THR A 99 -0.42 -10.55 13.39
N THR A 100 0.78 -10.02 13.12
CA THR A 100 1.78 -9.60 14.13
C THR A 100 1.48 -8.24 14.75
N GLY A 101 0.45 -7.53 14.28
CA GLY A 101 0.08 -6.20 14.74
C GLY A 101 0.78 -5.05 14.02
N VAL A 102 1.70 -5.33 13.09
CA VAL A 102 2.33 -4.34 12.22
C VAL A 102 1.30 -3.78 11.24
N TYR A 103 1.31 -2.47 11.06
CA TYR A 103 0.52 -1.78 10.05
C TYR A 103 1.37 -1.60 8.79
N ASP A 104 0.83 -2.01 7.66
CA ASP A 104 1.47 -1.97 6.37
C ASP A 104 0.67 -1.02 5.48
N ALA A 105 1.22 0.19 5.32
CA ALA A 105 0.63 1.25 4.52
C ALA A 105 1.23 1.22 3.11
N LEU A 106 0.38 1.06 2.11
CA LEU A 106 0.75 0.90 0.72
C LEU A 106 0.19 2.04 -0.12
N GLU A 107 1.09 2.85 -0.66
CA GLU A 107 0.81 3.78 -1.73
C GLU A 107 0.92 3.04 -3.07
N THR A 108 -0.16 3.03 -3.84
CA THR A 108 -0.16 2.42 -5.17
C THR A 108 -0.25 3.50 -6.23
N ASP A 109 0.58 3.36 -7.25
CA ASP A 109 0.58 4.17 -8.46
C ASP A 109 0.50 3.24 -9.68
N THR A 110 -0.68 3.16 -10.28
CA THR A 110 -0.91 2.33 -11.47
C THR A 110 -0.85 3.14 -12.75
N VAL A 111 -0.72 2.46 -13.89
CA VAL A 111 -0.86 3.09 -15.21
C VAL A 111 -2.31 3.57 -15.36
N GLY A 112 -2.55 4.88 -15.50
CA GLY A 112 -3.91 5.40 -15.49
C GLY A 112 -4.72 5.05 -16.72
N GLY A 113 -5.73 4.21 -16.53
CA GLY A 113 -6.71 3.77 -17.51
C GLY A 113 -6.20 3.66 -18.96
N GLN A 114 -7.00 4.17 -19.89
CA GLN A 114 -6.72 4.08 -21.33
C GLN A 114 -5.65 5.07 -21.83
N MET A 115 -5.30 6.09 -21.04
CA MET A 115 -4.38 7.16 -21.44
C MET A 115 -2.92 6.85 -21.11
N GLY A 116 -2.68 5.92 -20.18
CA GLY A 116 -1.35 5.57 -19.72
C GLY A 116 -0.67 6.69 -18.93
N ARG A 117 0.66 6.58 -18.77
CA ARG A 117 1.49 7.61 -18.14
C ARG A 117 1.59 8.84 -19.03
N CYS A 118 1.40 10.04 -18.46
CA CYS A 118 1.61 11.29 -19.19
C CYS A 118 2.99 11.90 -18.91
N ARG A 119 3.37 12.96 -19.65
CA ARG A 119 4.67 13.65 -19.45
C ARG A 119 4.60 14.72 -18.35
N CYS A 120 3.81 14.48 -17.31
CA CYS A 120 3.58 15.41 -16.20
C CYS A 120 3.85 14.72 -14.87
N MET A 121 4.62 15.38 -14.00
CA MET A 121 4.86 14.94 -12.62
C MET A 121 4.11 15.85 -11.66
N CYS A 122 3.49 15.25 -10.65
CA CYS A 122 2.68 15.92 -9.65
C CYS A 122 3.28 15.68 -8.27
N SER A 123 3.20 16.69 -7.41
CA SER A 123 3.38 16.53 -5.97
C SER A 123 2.03 16.16 -5.37
N LEU A 124 1.90 14.91 -4.94
CA LEU A 124 0.69 14.34 -4.39
C LEU A 124 0.80 14.23 -2.86
N ASP A 125 -0.33 14.37 -2.19
CA ASP A 125 -0.49 13.99 -0.79
C ASP A 125 -1.44 12.78 -0.73
N PHE A 126 -1.03 11.75 0.01
CA PHE A 126 -1.83 10.56 0.27
C PHE A 126 -2.36 10.65 1.70
N ARG A 127 -3.69 10.60 1.89
CA ARG A 127 -4.30 10.56 3.22
C ARG A 127 -5.11 9.30 3.42
N THR A 128 -5.15 8.82 4.65
CA THR A 128 -6.04 7.74 5.09
C THR A 128 -6.28 7.81 6.59
N GLU A 129 -7.32 7.13 7.06
CA GLU A 129 -7.64 6.97 8.47
C GLU A 129 -7.69 5.49 8.84
N ILE A 130 -7.20 5.17 10.03
CA ILE A 130 -7.25 3.83 10.63
C ILE A 130 -8.13 3.92 11.87
N LYS A 131 -9.22 3.17 11.90
CA LYS A 131 -10.12 3.09 13.06
C LYS A 131 -9.71 1.98 14.02
N ASP A 132 -10.33 2.01 15.21
CA ASP A 132 -10.19 1.00 16.25
C ASP A 132 -8.74 0.83 16.74
N VAL A 133 -7.94 1.90 16.65
CA VAL A 133 -6.58 1.94 17.18
C VAL A 133 -6.67 2.18 18.69
N SER A 134 -6.28 1.17 19.47
CA SER A 134 -6.34 1.17 20.93
C SER A 134 -4.98 1.12 21.61
N SER A 135 -3.90 0.91 20.84
CA SER A 135 -2.54 0.89 21.36
C SER A 135 -2.01 2.30 21.61
N THR A 136 -1.01 2.41 22.48
CA THR A 136 -0.28 3.67 22.71
C THR A 136 0.86 3.89 21.74
N SER A 137 1.18 2.88 20.94
CA SER A 137 2.15 2.92 19.85
C SER A 137 1.77 1.92 18.77
N ILE A 138 2.18 2.17 17.54
CA ILE A 138 2.05 1.21 16.44
C ILE A 138 3.38 1.09 15.68
N ASP A 139 3.67 -0.10 15.19
CA ASP A 139 4.71 -0.30 14.19
C ASP A 139 4.09 -0.15 12.81
N LEU A 140 4.70 0.70 11.99
CA LEU A 140 4.21 1.08 10.68
C LEU A 140 5.34 0.88 9.65
N VAL A 141 5.01 0.20 8.56
CA VAL A 141 5.82 0.10 7.36
C VAL A 141 5.09 0.85 6.26
N LEU A 142 5.75 1.82 5.63
CA LEU A 142 5.25 2.56 4.49
C LEU A 142 5.94 2.05 3.23
N ARG A 143 5.15 1.60 2.26
CA ARG A 143 5.61 1.08 0.98
C ARG A 143 4.99 1.86 -0.18
N ARG A 144 5.73 1.90 -1.28
CA ARG A 144 5.28 2.48 -2.55
C ARG A 144 5.38 1.46 -3.67
N HIS A 145 4.30 1.30 -4.43
CA HIS A 145 4.22 0.39 -5.56
C HIS A 145 3.85 1.14 -6.83
N ILE A 146 4.87 1.39 -7.66
CA ILE A 146 4.71 1.86 -9.04
C ILE A 146 4.59 0.60 -9.90
N THR A 147 3.37 0.27 -10.32
CA THR A 147 3.05 -1.09 -10.83
C THR A 147 3.79 -1.48 -12.11
N ASP A 148 4.27 -0.51 -12.87
CA ASP A 148 5.08 -0.67 -14.09
C ASP A 148 6.60 -0.62 -13.83
N GLU A 149 7.05 -0.49 -12.58
CA GLU A 149 8.46 -0.53 -12.16
C GLU A 149 8.84 -1.78 -11.33
N GLY A 150 7.91 -2.71 -11.14
CA GLY A 150 8.12 -3.97 -10.43
C GLY A 150 7.47 -3.99 -9.04
N ALA A 151 8.09 -4.72 -8.10
CA ALA A 151 7.51 -4.94 -6.78
C ALA A 151 7.46 -3.65 -5.92
N ALA A 152 6.56 -3.64 -4.94
CA ALA A 152 6.48 -2.59 -3.93
C ALA A 152 7.81 -2.44 -3.17
N LYS A 153 8.21 -1.19 -2.92
CA LYS A 153 9.44 -0.84 -2.20
C LYS A 153 9.09 -0.26 -0.83
N GLU A 154 9.77 -0.72 0.21
CA GLU A 154 9.75 -0.04 1.51
C GLU A 154 10.44 1.32 1.37
N ILE A 155 9.73 2.38 1.74
CA ILE A 155 10.27 3.75 1.76
C ILE A 155 10.51 4.24 3.18
N TRP A 156 9.83 3.65 4.18
CA TRP A 156 10.09 3.90 5.58
C TRP A 156 9.52 2.80 6.47
N ALA A 157 10.16 2.54 7.61
CA ALA A 157 9.63 1.70 8.67
C ALA A 157 10.00 2.26 10.04
N GLY A 158 9.07 2.19 10.99
CA GLY A 158 9.32 2.63 12.35
C GLY A 158 8.10 2.57 13.26
N THR A 159 8.25 3.08 14.47
CA THR A 159 7.19 3.10 15.49
C THR A 159 6.63 4.51 15.66
N LEU A 160 5.30 4.64 15.60
CA LEU A 160 4.61 5.88 15.95
C LEU A 160 4.21 5.86 17.42
N ASP A 161 4.59 6.89 18.18
CA ASP A 161 4.21 7.05 19.58
C ASP A 161 2.90 7.83 19.72
N LEU A 162 1.77 7.13 19.80
CA LEU A 162 0.44 7.72 19.82
C LEU A 162 0.11 8.49 21.12
N ARG A 163 1.04 8.55 22.08
CA ARG A 163 0.89 9.36 23.31
C ARG A 163 0.99 10.86 23.05
N THR A 164 1.67 11.29 21.99
CA THR A 164 1.86 12.73 21.68
C THR A 164 0.71 13.34 20.87
N ALA A 165 -0.31 12.55 20.53
CA ALA A 165 -1.48 12.90 19.72
C ALA A 165 -1.17 13.36 18.27
N THR A 166 0.00 13.91 17.99
CA THR A 166 0.47 14.21 16.64
C THR A 166 1.96 13.95 16.51
N GLY A 167 2.43 13.83 15.28
CA GLY A 167 3.84 13.81 14.96
C GLY A 167 4.12 13.90 13.46
N GLU A 168 5.41 13.97 13.15
CA GLU A 168 5.96 14.11 11.80
C GLU A 168 7.17 13.19 11.67
N VAL A 169 7.31 12.58 10.50
CA VAL A 169 8.48 11.81 10.09
C VAL A 169 8.93 12.33 8.73
N ILE A 170 10.23 12.61 8.58
CA ILE A 170 10.83 12.91 7.27
C ILE A 170 11.12 11.58 6.56
N ILE A 171 10.46 11.36 5.43
CA ILE A 171 10.66 10.17 4.58
C ILE A 171 11.83 10.43 3.62
N ASP A 172 11.82 11.59 2.97
CA ASP A 172 12.89 12.05 2.09
C ASP A 172 13.13 13.55 2.32
N GLY A 173 14.34 13.90 2.74
CA GLY A 173 14.75 15.29 3.00
C GLY A 173 15.22 16.05 1.77
N THR A 174 15.10 15.47 0.57
CA THR A 174 15.50 16.12 -0.68
C THR A 174 14.44 17.15 -1.10
N PRO A 175 14.82 18.43 -1.28
CA PRO A 175 13.90 19.43 -1.78
C PRO A 175 13.52 19.16 -3.25
N VAL A 176 12.30 19.54 -3.62
CA VAL A 176 11.81 19.39 -5.00
C VAL A 176 11.33 20.73 -5.54
N GLU A 177 11.97 21.19 -6.61
CA GLU A 177 11.56 22.43 -7.29
C GLU A 177 10.48 22.20 -8.37
N PHE A 178 10.44 21.01 -8.98
CA PHE A 178 9.54 20.71 -10.10
C PHE A 178 8.23 20.06 -9.65
N GLY A 179 7.08 20.62 -10.05
CA GLY A 179 5.76 20.07 -9.72
C GLY A 179 5.32 20.33 -8.27
N CYS A 180 6.11 21.08 -7.50
CA CYS A 180 5.83 21.47 -6.13
C CYS A 180 5.79 23.00 -6.02
N LYS A 181 4.78 23.56 -5.34
CA LYS A 181 4.66 25.01 -5.11
C LYS A 181 4.29 25.24 -3.66
N ASP A 182 5.12 26.00 -2.94
CA ASP A 182 4.74 26.51 -1.62
C ASP A 182 3.65 27.58 -1.77
N GLN A 183 2.55 27.45 -1.02
CA GLN A 183 1.47 28.45 -0.98
C GLN A 183 1.81 29.64 -0.05
N GLY A 184 3.08 30.07 -0.07
CA GLY A 184 3.63 31.08 0.84
C GLY A 184 4.23 32.32 0.18
N THR A 185 4.22 32.42 -1.15
CA THR A 185 4.78 33.57 -1.88
C THR A 185 3.86 34.06 -2.98
N GLU A 186 2.74 34.66 -2.60
CA GLU A 186 2.29 35.88 -3.27
C GLU A 186 2.71 37.06 -2.37
N ARG A 187 3.73 37.79 -2.81
CA ARG A 187 3.99 39.17 -2.38
C ARG A 187 3.54 40.09 -3.50
#